data_AF-A0A7Y9HTU1-F1
#
_entry.id   AF-A0A7Y9HTU1-F1
#
_cell.length_a   1.000
_cell.length_b   1.000
_cell.length_c   1.000
_cell.angle_alpha   90.00
_cell.angle_beta   90.00
_cell.angle_gamma   90.00
#
_symmetry.space_group_name_H-M   'P 1'
#
loop_
_entity.id
_entity.type
_entity.pdbx_description
1 polymer ?
#
loop_
_entity_poly.entity_id
_entity_poly.type
_entity_poly.pdbx_seq_one_letter_code
_entity_poly.pdbx_strand_id
1 'polypeptide(L)'
;MPIFRVLFAAALIAVAAAASAAQQDVNPLRAQALARDYQVFVSLPTGYSESGPALPVVFVTDADYAFPLTRAIRAGVGIPPFILVGLSYAVGDTPEYSRRRDYTPTRPDMITAASKWAIPRTR
;
A
#
# COMPACT_ATOMS: atom_id res chain seq x y z
N MET A 1 48.78 -36.44 7.98
CA MET A 1 47.86 -36.39 9.14
C MET A 1 47.38 -34.95 9.29
N PRO A 2 46.10 -34.73 9.61
CA PRO A 2 44.91 -34.64 8.74
C PRO A 2 44.73 -33.22 8.13
N ILE A 3 44.35 -32.99 6.87
CA ILE A 3 43.06 -33.26 6.17
C ILE A 3 41.86 -32.65 6.91
N PHE A 4 41.53 -31.38 6.61
CA PHE A 4 40.19 -30.84 6.84
C PHE A 4 39.43 -30.80 5.52
N ARG A 5 38.71 -31.89 5.26
CA ARG A 5 37.55 -31.94 4.36
C ARG A 5 36.39 -31.33 5.13
N VAL A 6 35.83 -30.23 4.64
CA VAL A 6 34.47 -29.84 5.03
C VAL A 6 33.57 -30.18 3.85
N LEU A 7 32.63 -31.07 4.16
CA LEU A 7 31.69 -31.71 3.27
C LEU A 7 30.70 -30.69 2.69
N PHE A 8 30.49 -30.80 1.39
CA PHE A 8 29.30 -30.33 0.70
C PHE A 8 28.13 -31.21 1.15
N ALA A 9 27.11 -30.63 1.79
CA ALA A 9 25.84 -31.29 2.05
C ALA A 9 24.71 -30.42 1.51
N ALA A 10 24.13 -30.87 0.40
CA ALA A 10 22.91 -30.34 -0.17
C ALA A 10 21.71 -30.77 0.70
N ALA A 11 20.82 -29.83 0.99
CA ALA A 11 19.42 -30.13 1.27
C ALA A 11 18.57 -29.01 0.66
N LEU A 12 18.10 -29.31 -0.55
CA LEU A 12 17.05 -28.61 -1.26
C LEU A 12 15.76 -28.72 -0.43
N ILE A 13 15.30 -27.62 0.17
CA ILE A 13 13.89 -27.51 0.58
C ILE A 13 13.26 -26.52 -0.38
N ALA A 14 12.54 -27.07 -1.35
CA ALA A 14 11.71 -26.33 -2.28
C ALA A 14 10.58 -25.63 -1.51
N VAL A 15 10.71 -24.32 -1.31
CA VAL A 15 9.58 -23.45 -1.00
C VAL A 15 9.55 -22.33 -2.02
N ALA A 16 8.84 -22.59 -3.10
CA ALA A 16 8.07 -21.60 -3.83
C ALA A 16 7.10 -22.39 -4.69
N ALA A 17 5.98 -22.79 -4.07
CA ALA A 17 4.79 -23.03 -4.86
C ALA A 17 4.63 -21.80 -5.76
N ALA A 18 4.55 -22.02 -7.07
CA ALA A 18 4.42 -20.98 -8.06
C ALA A 18 3.10 -20.22 -7.81
N ALA A 19 3.14 -19.25 -6.90
CA ALA A 19 2.28 -18.10 -6.97
C ALA A 19 2.70 -17.42 -8.26
N SER A 20 1.87 -17.51 -9.29
CA SER A 20 1.90 -16.52 -10.36
C SER A 20 1.75 -15.18 -9.66
N ALA A 21 2.88 -14.55 -9.39
CA ALA A 21 2.97 -13.42 -8.50
C ALA A 21 2.08 -12.33 -9.08
N ALA A 22 0.95 -12.07 -8.41
CA ALA A 22 0.17 -10.88 -8.66
C ALA A 22 1.16 -9.72 -8.73
N GLN A 23 1.24 -9.07 -9.90
CA GLN A 23 2.16 -7.97 -10.14
C GLN A 23 1.88 -6.92 -9.08
N GLN A 24 2.88 -6.66 -8.24
CA GLN A 24 2.80 -5.67 -7.18
C GLN A 24 3.78 -4.55 -7.49
N ASP A 25 3.24 -3.36 -7.71
CA ASP A 25 4.05 -2.16 -7.89
C ASP A 25 3.80 -1.20 -6.72
N VAL A 26 4.89 -0.57 -6.26
CA VAL A 26 4.87 0.44 -5.21
C VAL A 26 5.28 1.75 -5.82
N ASN A 27 4.33 2.66 -5.96
CA ASN A 27 4.53 3.92 -6.66
C ASN A 27 4.45 5.08 -5.66
N PRO A 28 5.43 6.00 -5.65
CA PRO A 28 5.34 7.21 -4.84
C PRO A 28 4.24 8.12 -5.38
N LEU A 29 3.48 8.74 -4.47
CA LEU A 29 2.42 9.68 -4.79
C LEU A 29 2.55 10.94 -3.93
N ARG A 30 2.80 12.07 -4.59
CA ARG A 30 2.77 13.39 -3.95
C ARG A 30 1.34 13.92 -3.89
N ALA A 31 0.83 14.20 -2.70
CA ALA A 31 -0.40 14.95 -2.51
C ALA A 31 -0.10 16.46 -2.51
N GLN A 32 -0.35 17.13 -3.64
CA GLN A 32 0.03 18.55 -3.84
C GLN A 32 -0.64 19.47 -2.83
N ALA A 33 -1.94 19.29 -2.59
CA ALA A 33 -2.71 20.10 -1.65
C ALA A 33 -2.25 19.98 -0.20
N LEU A 34 -1.56 18.87 0.14
CA LEU A 34 -1.15 18.55 1.50
C LEU A 34 0.36 18.67 1.71
N ALA A 35 1.11 18.90 0.64
CA ALA A 35 2.57 18.85 0.63
C ALA A 35 3.13 17.59 1.31
N ARG A 36 2.50 16.43 1.10
CA ARG A 36 2.87 15.13 1.68
C ARG A 36 3.13 14.10 0.60
N ASP A 37 4.05 13.19 0.86
CA ASP A 37 4.35 12.04 0.01
C ASP A 37 3.76 10.79 0.61
N TYR A 38 3.15 9.96 -0.20
CA TYR A 38 2.57 8.68 0.14
C TYR A 38 3.14 7.60 -0.79
N GLN A 39 2.93 6.34 -0.44
CA GLN A 39 3.18 5.19 -1.31
C GLN A 39 1.85 4.53 -1.67
N VAL A 40 1.71 4.19 -2.94
CA VAL A 40 0.55 3.48 -3.46
C VAL A 40 0.98 2.09 -3.87
N PHE A 41 0.34 1.09 -3.29
CA PHE A 41 0.52 -0.31 -3.62
C PHE A 41 -0.55 -0.73 -4.61
N VAL A 42 -0.16 -1.27 -5.75
CA VAL A 42 -1.11 -1.80 -6.74
C VAL A 42 -0.86 -3.28 -6.90
N SER A 43 -1.90 -4.12 -6.72
CA SER A 43 -1.83 -5.56 -6.97
C SER A 43 -2.82 -5.93 -8.06
N LEU A 44 -2.29 -6.40 -9.19
CA LEU A 44 -3.08 -6.86 -10.32
C LEU A 44 -3.49 -8.32 -10.15
N PRO A 45 -4.71 -8.70 -10.57
CA PRO A 45 -5.13 -10.09 -10.57
C PRO A 45 -4.34 -10.96 -11.55
N THR A 46 -4.17 -12.25 -11.22
CA THR A 46 -3.62 -13.23 -12.17
C THR A 46 -4.45 -13.23 -13.46
N GLY A 47 -3.79 -13.13 -14.61
CA GLY A 47 -4.45 -13.06 -15.92
C GLY A 47 -4.96 -11.67 -16.29
N TYR A 48 -4.58 -10.61 -15.57
CA TYR A 48 -4.85 -9.23 -15.97
C TYR A 48 -4.23 -8.93 -17.35
N SER A 49 -5.00 -8.23 -18.18
CA SER A 49 -4.57 -7.68 -19.48
C SER A 49 -5.15 -6.29 -19.64
N GLU A 50 -4.36 -5.36 -20.17
CA GLU A 50 -4.81 -3.99 -20.48
C GLU A 50 -5.90 -3.97 -21.56
N SER A 51 -5.91 -4.95 -22.46
CA SER A 51 -6.95 -5.12 -23.47
C SER A 51 -8.14 -5.96 -23.00
N GLY A 52 -8.14 -6.35 -21.72
CA GLY A 52 -9.17 -7.20 -21.12
C GLY A 52 -10.43 -6.42 -20.72
N PRO A 53 -11.42 -7.12 -20.12
CA PRO A 53 -12.59 -6.45 -19.56
C PRO A 53 -12.20 -5.58 -18.37
N ALA A 54 -12.95 -4.49 -18.15
CA ALA A 54 -12.77 -3.64 -16.98
C ALA A 54 -13.01 -4.45 -15.70
N LEU A 55 -12.05 -4.38 -14.77
CA LEU A 55 -12.14 -5.03 -13.46
C LEU A 55 -12.51 -4.02 -12.37
N PRO A 56 -13.23 -4.45 -11.34
CA PRO A 56 -13.48 -3.60 -10.18
C PRO A 56 -12.15 -3.24 -9.49
N VAL A 57 -12.10 -2.01 -8.96
CA VAL A 57 -10.96 -1.50 -8.20
C VAL A 57 -11.36 -1.35 -6.74
N VAL A 58 -10.61 -1.99 -5.86
CA VAL A 58 -10.82 -1.91 -4.41
C VAL A 58 -9.70 -1.06 -3.82
N PHE A 59 -10.09 0.05 -3.21
CA PHE A 59 -9.18 0.92 -2.48
C PHE A 59 -9.16 0.53 -1.01
N VAL A 60 -7.97 0.33 -0.46
CA VAL A 60 -7.75 0.10 0.97
C VAL A 60 -6.83 1.18 1.51
N THR A 61 -7.16 1.65 2.71
CA THR A 61 -6.30 2.56 3.48
C THR A 61 -5.52 1.74 4.51
N ASP A 62 -4.49 2.32 5.13
CA ASP A 62 -3.54 1.58 5.99
C ASP A 62 -2.86 0.40 5.26
N ALA A 63 -2.29 0.66 4.07
CA ALA A 63 -1.78 -0.36 3.17
C ALA A 63 -0.80 -1.35 3.83
N ASP A 64 0.03 -0.90 4.78
CA ASP A 64 1.00 -1.74 5.49
C ASP A 64 0.34 -2.96 6.16
N TYR A 65 -0.91 -2.83 6.60
CA TYR A 65 -1.69 -3.91 7.21
C TYR A 65 -2.77 -4.45 6.28
N ALA A 66 -3.60 -3.58 5.70
CA ALA A 66 -4.77 -4.00 4.95
C ALA A 66 -4.42 -4.69 3.64
N PHE A 67 -3.35 -4.24 2.96
CA PHE A 67 -2.97 -4.75 1.65
C PHE A 67 -2.58 -6.25 1.67
N PRO A 68 -1.65 -6.72 2.52
CA PRO A 68 -1.32 -8.15 2.58
C PRO A 68 -2.51 -9.00 3.05
N LEU A 69 -3.34 -8.49 3.98
CA LEU A 69 -4.52 -9.20 4.46
C LEU A 69 -5.56 -9.41 3.36
N THR A 70 -5.91 -8.36 2.61
CA THR A 70 -6.87 -8.44 1.51
C THR A 70 -6.38 -9.37 0.40
N ARG A 71 -5.07 -9.36 0.10
CA ARG A 71 -4.48 -10.32 -0.85
C ARG A 71 -4.60 -11.77 -0.37
N ALA A 72 -4.35 -12.02 0.91
CA ALA A 72 -4.48 -13.36 1.48
C ALA A 72 -5.92 -13.88 1.44
N ILE A 73 -6.90 -13.03 1.81
CA ILE A 73 -8.33 -13.37 1.72
C ILE A 73 -8.72 -13.69 0.27
N ARG A 74 -8.28 -12.87 -0.68
CA ARG A 74 -8.54 -13.09 -2.10
C ARG A 74 -7.98 -14.42 -2.61
N ALA A 75 -6.81 -14.85 -2.12
CA ALA A 75 -6.22 -16.12 -2.50
C ALA A 75 -6.92 -17.33 -1.85
N GLY A 76 -7.47 -17.15 -0.63
CA GLY A 76 -8.12 -18.23 0.13
C GLY A 76 -9.62 -18.40 -0.15
N VAL A 77 -10.27 -17.40 -0.76
CA VAL A 77 -11.72 -17.39 -0.98
C VAL A 77 -11.98 -17.20 -2.47
N GLY A 78 -12.96 -17.92 -3.03
CA GLY A 78 -13.36 -17.85 -4.45
C GLY A 78 -14.05 -16.54 -4.85
N ILE A 79 -13.44 -15.40 -4.54
CA ILE A 79 -13.94 -14.05 -4.83
C ILE A 79 -13.58 -13.71 -6.28
N PRO A 80 -14.46 -13.02 -7.04
CA PRO A 80 -14.14 -12.51 -8.36
C PRO A 80 -12.85 -11.67 -8.39
N PRO A 81 -12.09 -11.67 -9.50
CA PRO A 81 -10.86 -10.90 -9.61
C PRO A 81 -11.12 -9.39 -9.56
N PHE A 82 -10.25 -8.67 -8.84
CA PHE A 82 -10.27 -7.21 -8.74
C PHE A 82 -8.85 -6.66 -8.67
N ILE A 83 -8.69 -5.38 -9.04
CA ILE A 83 -7.46 -4.62 -8.83
C ILE A 83 -7.48 -4.10 -7.41
N LEU A 84 -6.43 -4.39 -6.64
CA LEU A 84 -6.31 -3.90 -5.28
C LEU A 84 -5.35 -2.72 -5.25
N VAL A 85 -5.79 -1.60 -4.68
CA VAL A 85 -4.99 -0.39 -4.51
C VAL A 85 -4.90 -0.04 -3.04
N GLY A 86 -3.70 -0.08 -2.46
CA GLY A 86 -3.43 0.30 -1.07
C GLY A 86 -2.81 1.68 -0.97
N LEU A 87 -3.35 2.53 -0.11
CA LEU A 87 -2.76 3.82 0.27
C LEU A 87 -1.98 3.67 1.58
N SER A 88 -0.68 3.92 1.54
CA SER A 88 0.19 3.89 2.71
C SER A 88 0.01 5.12 3.60
N TYR A 89 0.71 5.13 4.73
CA TYR A 89 0.94 6.35 5.50
C TYR A 89 1.86 7.31 4.75
N ALA A 90 1.84 8.58 5.14
CA ALA A 90 2.78 9.54 4.58
C ALA A 90 4.24 9.16 4.92
N VAL A 91 5.13 9.31 3.95
CA VAL A 91 6.56 9.03 4.11
C VAL A 91 7.14 9.96 5.18
N GLY A 92 7.71 9.36 6.23
CA GLY A 92 8.31 10.09 7.35
C GLY A 92 7.38 10.34 8.54
N ASP A 93 6.08 10.03 8.42
CA ASP A 93 5.14 10.10 9.54
C ASP A 93 5.05 8.77 10.30
N THR A 94 4.61 8.83 11.56
CA THR A 94 4.18 7.61 12.27
C THR A 94 2.80 7.16 11.78
N PRO A 95 2.49 5.84 11.81
CA PRO A 95 1.17 5.31 11.47
C PRO A 95 0.03 6.02 12.22
N GLU A 96 0.19 6.27 13.52
CA GLU A 96 -0.82 6.91 14.36
C GLU A 96 -1.05 8.37 13.95
N TYR A 97 0.02 9.11 13.64
CA TYR A 97 -0.09 10.50 13.25
C TYR A 97 -0.76 10.64 11.88
N SER A 98 -0.30 9.86 10.89
CA SER A 98 -0.86 9.90 9.54
C SER A 98 -2.35 9.55 9.56
N ARG A 99 -2.75 8.45 10.21
CA ARG A 99 -4.17 8.03 10.22
C ARG A 99 -5.09 8.97 10.99
N ARG A 100 -4.63 9.55 12.11
CA ARG A 100 -5.42 10.54 12.85
C ARG A 100 -5.71 11.76 11.99
N ARG A 101 -4.74 12.23 11.22
CA ARG A 101 -4.91 13.35 10.30
C ARG A 101 -5.78 12.97 9.10
N ASP A 102 -5.53 11.82 8.49
CA ASP A 102 -6.15 11.42 7.21
C ASP A 102 -7.60 10.93 7.38
N TYR A 103 -7.95 10.34 8.53
CA TYR A 103 -9.30 9.83 8.80
C TYR A 103 -10.19 10.77 9.61
N THR A 104 -9.65 11.90 10.08
CA THR A 104 -10.43 12.87 10.85
C THR A 104 -10.80 14.04 9.95
N PRO A 105 -12.02 14.05 9.37
CA PRO A 105 -12.48 15.22 8.64
C PRO A 105 -12.59 16.40 9.61
N THR A 106 -12.04 17.54 9.22
CA THR A 106 -12.42 18.82 9.83
C THR A 106 -13.68 19.31 9.17
N ARG A 107 -14.61 19.90 9.93
CA ARG A 107 -15.85 20.39 9.34
C ARG A 107 -15.50 21.50 8.32
N PRO A 108 -16.08 21.49 7.10
CA PRO A 108 -15.75 22.47 6.06
C PRO A 108 -16.01 23.93 6.47
N ASP A 109 -17.02 24.16 7.30
CA ASP A 109 -17.37 25.47 7.86
C ASP A 109 -16.28 26.03 8.80
N MET A 110 -15.56 25.16 9.51
CA MET A 110 -14.48 25.56 10.42
C MET A 110 -13.20 25.96 9.68
N ILE A 111 -12.94 25.46 8.46
CA ILE A 111 -11.81 25.88 7.63
C ILE A 111 -12.03 27.29 7.07
N THR A 112 -13.26 27.62 6.68
CA THR A 112 -13.65 28.95 6.21
C THR A 112 -13.66 29.97 7.35
N ALA A 113 -14.06 29.56 8.56
CA ALA A 113 -14.00 30.40 9.74
C ALA A 113 -12.55 30.69 10.18
N ALA A 114 -11.67 29.69 10.21
CA ALA A 114 -10.28 29.87 10.64
C ALA A 114 -9.47 30.78 9.69
N SER A 115 -9.77 30.75 8.38
CA SER A 115 -9.15 31.64 7.40
C SER A 115 -9.63 33.09 7.51
N LYS A 116 -10.88 33.33 7.98
CA LYS A 116 -11.45 34.67 8.20
C LYS A 116 -10.80 35.43 9.38
N TRP A 117 -10.21 34.74 10.35
CA TRP A 117 -9.61 35.34 11.54
C TRP A 117 -8.07 35.29 11.55
N ALA A 118 -7.43 34.92 10.44
CA ALA A 118 -5.99 35.00 10.31
C ALA A 118 -5.55 36.49 10.37
N ILE A 119 -5.06 36.92 11.53
CA ILE A 119 -4.51 38.25 11.76
C ILE A 119 -3.38 38.48 10.73
N PRO A 120 -3.39 39.57 9.94
CA PRO A 120 -2.32 39.84 9.00
C PRO A 120 -1.03 39.99 9.79
N ARG A 121 -0.06 39.10 9.57
CA ARG A 121 1.30 39.33 10.06
C ARG A 121 1.92 40.39 9.14
N THR A 122 1.78 41.65 9.51
CA THR A 122 2.55 42.74 8.92
C THR A 122 4.04 42.46 9.14
N ARG A 123 4.79 42.65 8.05
CA ARG A 123 6.24 42.46 7.96
C ARG A 123 6.99 43.55 8.71
#